data_AF-A0A1I5S5N4-F1
#
_entry.id   AF-A0A1I5S5N4-F1
#
_cell.length_a   1.000
_cell.length_b   1.000
_cell.length_c   1.000
_cell.angle_alpha   90.00
_cell.angle_beta   90.00
_cell.angle_gamma   90.00
#
_symmetry.space_group_name_H-M   'P 1'
#
loop_
_entity.id
_entity.type
_entity.pdbx_description
1 polymer ?
#
loop_
_entity_poly.entity_id
_entity_poly.type
_entity_poly.pdbx_seq_one_letter_code
_entity_poly.pdbx_strand_id
1 'polypeptide(L)'
;MKLTCAICLFASTGLVGPAMAADPFYVGSWTLTAAVVAPWADPHRKPDDAERAGLIGKTVVLKAREISGPRPFACAKPRYKMTASDPEMIFQGAFDEMQHADAKADPKALAASLGFTEASIRTLETGCEIDVHFVDDATAKIGLNDYVYTLKKR
;
A
#
# COMPACT_ATOMS: atom_id res chain seq x y z
N MET A 1 65.19 3.03 -39.25
CA MET A 1 63.97 3.79 -39.62
C MET A 1 63.17 4.04 -38.37
N LYS A 2 62.82 5.31 -38.12
CA LYS A 2 61.96 5.77 -37.01
C LYS A 2 60.54 5.19 -37.17
N LEU A 3 59.85 4.91 -36.06
CA LEU A 3 58.51 5.47 -35.81
C LEU A 3 58.14 5.28 -34.34
N THR A 4 58.19 6.38 -33.62
CA THR A 4 57.57 6.62 -32.31
C THR A 4 56.04 6.58 -32.51
N CYS A 5 55.31 5.81 -31.72
CA CYS A 5 53.86 5.95 -31.62
C CYS A 5 53.48 6.07 -30.14
N ALA A 6 53.32 7.31 -29.69
CA ALA A 6 52.74 7.65 -28.39
C ALA A 6 51.22 7.63 -28.55
N ILE A 7 50.55 6.71 -27.86
CA ILE A 7 49.08 6.69 -27.75
C ILE A 7 48.72 7.26 -26.38
N CYS A 8 48.18 8.47 -26.38
CA CYS A 8 47.58 9.10 -25.21
C CYS A 8 46.31 8.34 -24.82
N LEU A 9 46.32 7.70 -23.64
CA LEU A 9 45.07 7.28 -22.98
C LEU A 9 44.34 8.52 -22.48
N PHE A 10 43.18 8.81 -23.07
CA PHE A 10 42.21 9.73 -22.49
C PHE A 10 41.51 9.05 -21.31
N ALA A 11 41.87 9.45 -20.09
CA ALA A 11 41.16 9.08 -18.88
C ALA A 11 39.91 9.97 -18.74
N SER A 12 38.75 9.42 -19.08
CA SER A 12 37.46 10.08 -18.85
C SER A 12 37.08 9.98 -17.37
N THR A 13 37.45 10.97 -16.57
CA THR A 13 36.93 11.15 -15.20
C THR A 13 35.50 11.68 -15.26
N GLY A 14 34.52 10.78 -15.39
CA GLY A 14 33.12 11.11 -15.18
C GLY A 14 32.88 11.45 -13.70
N LEU A 15 32.43 12.68 -13.43
CA LEU A 15 31.91 13.07 -12.11
C LEU A 15 30.64 12.24 -11.83
N VAL A 16 30.76 11.16 -11.07
CA VAL A 16 29.60 10.45 -10.53
C VAL A 16 29.11 11.25 -9.32
N GLY A 17 28.16 12.16 -9.54
CA GLY A 17 27.44 12.79 -8.44
C GLY A 17 26.60 11.75 -7.67
N PRO A 18 26.38 11.91 -6.35
CA PRO A 18 25.52 11.00 -5.62
C PRO A 18 24.10 11.09 -6.17
N ALA A 19 23.59 9.97 -6.68
CA ALA A 19 22.17 9.84 -7.00
C ALA A 19 21.40 9.83 -5.68
N MET A 20 20.76 10.95 -5.34
CA MET A 20 19.74 11.00 -4.30
C MET A 20 18.57 10.14 -4.80
N ALA A 21 18.44 8.93 -4.28
CA ALA A 21 17.25 8.13 -4.52
C ALA A 21 16.05 8.87 -3.94
N ALA A 22 15.04 9.13 -4.77
CA ALA A 22 13.78 9.66 -4.28
C ALA A 22 13.17 8.65 -3.29
N ASP A 23 12.53 9.15 -2.23
CA ASP A 23 11.78 8.28 -1.34
C ASP A 23 10.72 7.51 -2.13
N PRO A 24 10.43 6.24 -1.76
CA PRO A 24 9.35 5.49 -2.38
C PRO A 24 8.03 6.27 -2.33
N PHE A 25 7.20 6.15 -3.36
CA PHE A 25 5.96 6.94 -3.49
C PHE A 25 5.00 6.79 -2.29
N TYR A 26 5.06 5.67 -1.56
CA TYR A 26 4.21 5.42 -0.41
C TYR A 26 4.69 6.13 0.87
N VAL A 27 5.95 6.58 0.93
CA VAL A 27 6.46 7.31 2.09
C VAL A 27 5.76 8.67 2.20
N GLY A 28 5.38 9.03 3.43
CA GLY A 28 4.71 10.29 3.72
C GLY A 28 3.51 10.17 4.66
N SER A 29 2.73 11.24 4.72
CA SER A 29 1.56 11.35 5.60
C SER A 29 0.27 10.98 4.84
N TRP A 30 -0.50 10.07 5.42
CA TRP A 30 -1.74 9.54 4.88
C TRP A 30 -2.87 9.75 5.88
N THR A 31 -3.92 10.46 5.49
CA THR A 31 -5.06 10.74 6.37
C THR A 31 -6.19 9.77 6.12
N LEU A 32 -6.73 9.19 7.18
CA LEU A 32 -7.94 8.36 7.15
C LEU A 32 -9.14 9.28 6.90
N THR A 33 -9.66 9.31 5.68
CA THR A 33 -10.67 10.29 5.24
C THR A 33 -12.07 9.72 5.19
N ALA A 34 -12.19 8.41 4.95
CA ALA A 34 -13.46 7.72 4.88
C ALA A 34 -13.31 6.28 5.37
N ALA A 35 -14.42 5.67 5.72
CA ALA A 35 -14.53 4.25 6.02
C ALA A 35 -15.89 3.75 5.52
N VAL A 36 -15.89 2.59 4.89
CA VAL A 36 -17.11 1.88 4.48
C VAL A 36 -17.14 0.52 5.15
N VAL A 37 -18.34 0.02 5.45
CA VAL A 37 -18.50 -1.35 5.93
C VAL A 37 -17.89 -2.29 4.88
N ALA A 38 -17.04 -3.20 5.33
CA ALA A 38 -16.34 -4.09 4.44
C ALA A 38 -17.29 -5.13 3.84
N PRO A 39 -17.03 -5.62 2.62
CA PRO A 39 -17.88 -6.65 2.01
C PRO A 39 -17.95 -7.97 2.80
N TRP A 40 -16.90 -8.30 3.55
CA TRP A 40 -16.83 -9.50 4.39
C TRP A 40 -17.51 -9.34 5.76
N ALA A 41 -17.98 -8.13 6.11
CA ALA A 41 -18.66 -7.90 7.37
C ALA A 41 -19.97 -8.70 7.45
N ASP A 42 -20.29 -9.23 8.63
CA ASP A 42 -21.55 -9.92 8.87
C ASP A 42 -22.74 -8.96 8.63
N PRO A 43 -23.63 -9.24 7.65
CA PRO A 43 -24.74 -8.35 7.32
C PRO A 43 -25.79 -8.25 8.44
N HIS A 44 -25.78 -9.18 9.41
CA HIS A 44 -26.70 -9.20 10.54
C HIS A 44 -26.13 -8.52 11.79
N ARG A 45 -24.86 -8.12 11.76
CA ARG A 45 -24.19 -7.47 12.89
C ARG A 45 -23.64 -6.12 12.48
N LYS A 46 -24.09 -5.07 13.16
CA LYS A 46 -23.50 -3.73 12.96
C LYS A 46 -22.03 -3.74 13.43
N PRO A 47 -21.07 -3.32 12.59
CA PRO A 47 -19.68 -3.13 13.00
C PRO A 47 -19.52 -2.11 14.14
N ASP A 48 -18.43 -2.21 14.88
CA ASP A 48 -18.13 -1.24 15.95
C ASP A 48 -17.90 0.16 15.38
N ASP A 49 -18.86 1.04 15.64
CA ASP A 49 -18.82 2.41 15.15
C ASP A 49 -17.83 3.30 15.92
N ALA A 50 -17.47 2.90 17.15
CA ALA A 50 -16.54 3.68 17.98
C ALA A 50 -15.12 3.63 17.41
N GLU A 51 -14.68 2.48 16.91
CA GLU A 51 -13.39 2.34 16.22
C GLU A 51 -13.34 3.26 15.00
N ARG A 52 -14.37 3.17 14.14
CA ARG A 52 -14.49 4.03 12.95
C ARG A 52 -14.38 5.51 13.34
N ALA A 53 -15.20 5.96 14.29
CA ALA A 53 -15.24 7.35 14.71
C ALA A 53 -13.89 7.83 15.31
N GLY A 54 -13.18 6.95 16.02
CA GLY A 54 -11.88 7.26 16.61
C GLY A 54 -10.73 7.41 15.59
N LEU A 55 -10.87 6.78 14.42
CA LEU A 55 -9.83 6.73 13.38
C LEU A 55 -10.00 7.77 12.27
N ILE A 56 -11.23 8.18 11.95
CA ILE A 56 -11.45 9.20 10.91
C ILE A 56 -10.77 10.52 11.28
N GLY A 57 -10.09 11.11 10.28
CA GLY A 57 -9.30 12.33 10.41
C GLY A 57 -7.90 12.14 11.00
N LYS A 58 -7.56 10.94 11.50
CA LYS A 58 -6.21 10.65 11.99
C LYS A 58 -5.24 10.41 10.83
N THR A 59 -3.96 10.62 11.12
CA THR A 59 -2.88 10.45 10.15
C THR A 59 -2.06 9.21 10.49
N VAL A 60 -1.77 8.41 9.46
CA VAL A 60 -0.77 7.35 9.45
C VAL A 60 0.43 7.87 8.64
N VAL A 61 1.63 7.78 9.20
CA VAL A 61 2.86 8.24 8.56
C VAL A 61 3.73 7.03 8.26
N LEU A 62 3.85 6.71 6.97
CA LEU A 62 4.72 5.64 6.48
C LEU A 62 6.13 6.22 6.35
N LYS A 63 7.04 5.82 7.25
CA LYS A 63 8.47 6.16 7.20
C LYS A 63 9.28 4.92 6.84
N ALA A 64 10.54 5.11 6.45
CA ALA A 64 11.42 4.01 6.05
C ALA A 64 11.61 2.91 7.12
N ARG A 65 11.54 3.25 8.41
CA ARG A 65 11.82 2.33 9.53
C ARG A 65 10.73 2.27 10.60
N GLU A 66 9.61 2.93 10.37
CA GLU A 66 8.51 3.04 11.34
C GLU A 66 7.23 3.42 10.60
N ILE A 67 6.09 2.97 11.11
CA ILE A 67 4.77 3.53 10.83
C ILE A 67 4.32 4.23 12.10
N SER A 68 4.12 5.55 12.04
CA SER A 68 3.56 6.32 13.15
C SER A 68 2.07 6.57 12.92
N GLY A 69 1.23 6.53 13.96
CA GLY A 69 -0.20 6.75 13.82
C GLY A 69 -0.98 6.25 15.05
N PRO A 70 -2.32 6.26 15.00
CA PRO A 70 -3.12 5.57 16.01
C PRO A 70 -2.90 4.05 15.91
N ARG A 71 -3.15 3.33 17.02
CA ARG A 71 -3.33 1.87 16.93
C ARG A 71 -4.59 1.58 16.10
N PRO A 72 -4.60 0.50 15.29
CA PRO A 72 -3.57 -0.54 15.18
C PRO A 72 -2.48 -0.26 14.13
N PHE A 73 -2.46 0.89 13.47
CA PHE A 73 -1.54 1.16 12.35
C PHE A 73 -0.08 1.42 12.75
N ALA A 74 0.17 1.85 13.99
CA ALA A 74 1.54 2.12 14.45
C ALA A 74 2.40 0.85 14.49
N CYS A 75 3.56 0.88 13.83
CA CYS A 75 4.48 -0.26 13.76
C CYS A 75 5.94 0.19 13.83
N ALA A 76 6.71 -0.33 14.79
CA ALA A 76 8.08 0.13 15.03
C ALA A 76 9.13 -0.42 14.04
N LYS A 77 8.83 -1.52 13.33
CA LYS A 77 9.80 -2.22 12.46
C LYS A 77 9.11 -2.81 11.22
N PRO A 78 8.50 -1.98 10.37
CA PRO A 78 7.90 -2.47 9.13
C PRO A 78 8.96 -3.10 8.23
N ARG A 79 8.56 -4.16 7.54
CA ARG A 79 9.31 -4.85 6.50
C ARG A 79 8.57 -4.67 5.19
N TYR A 80 8.72 -3.49 4.60
CA TYR A 80 8.02 -3.13 3.38
C TYR A 80 8.40 -4.01 2.20
N LYS A 81 7.38 -4.49 1.49
CA LYS A 81 7.53 -5.11 0.18
C LYS A 81 6.37 -4.64 -0.69
N MET A 82 6.70 -4.03 -1.83
CA MET A 82 5.70 -3.71 -2.84
C MET A 82 5.42 -4.96 -3.66
N THR A 83 4.16 -5.37 -3.72
CA THR A 83 3.69 -6.51 -4.49
C THR A 83 2.53 -6.12 -5.40
N ALA A 84 2.31 -6.97 -6.39
CA ALA A 84 1.16 -6.95 -7.27
C ALA A 84 0.21 -8.02 -6.77
N SER A 85 -0.86 -7.63 -6.07
CA SER A 85 -1.89 -8.53 -5.57
C SER A 85 -3.02 -8.64 -6.57
N ASP A 86 -3.51 -9.85 -6.79
CA ASP A 86 -4.77 -10.05 -7.50
C ASP A 86 -5.95 -9.68 -6.58
N PRO A 87 -7.13 -9.34 -7.13
CA PRO A 87 -8.32 -8.96 -6.34
C PRO A 87 -8.73 -9.97 -5.29
N GLU A 88 -8.44 -11.26 -5.49
CA GLU A 88 -8.72 -12.34 -4.56
C GLU A 88 -7.89 -12.22 -3.27
N MET A 89 -6.66 -11.70 -3.39
CA MET A 89 -5.64 -11.74 -2.33
C MET A 89 -5.55 -10.47 -1.49
N ILE A 90 -6.21 -9.38 -1.90
CA ILE A 90 -6.24 -8.16 -1.07
C ILE A 90 -7.02 -8.41 0.22
N PHE A 91 -6.76 -7.58 1.25
CA PHE A 91 -7.37 -7.75 2.56
C PHE A 91 -7.18 -9.16 3.14
N GLN A 92 -5.95 -9.68 3.02
CA GLN A 92 -5.54 -10.99 3.56
C GLN A 92 -6.35 -12.18 2.99
N GLY A 93 -6.86 -12.06 1.76
CA GLY A 93 -7.63 -13.14 1.11
C GLY A 93 -9.13 -13.11 1.42
N ALA A 94 -9.66 -12.06 2.05
CA ALA A 94 -11.08 -12.00 2.40
C ALA A 94 -12.01 -12.19 1.18
N PHE A 95 -11.62 -11.71 0.00
CA PHE A 95 -12.44 -11.88 -1.21
C PHE A 95 -12.37 -13.29 -1.78
N ASP A 96 -11.21 -13.95 -1.68
CA ASP A 96 -11.09 -15.38 -1.97
C ASP A 96 -12.00 -16.21 -1.06
N GLU A 97 -11.98 -15.95 0.25
CA GLU A 97 -12.84 -16.64 1.22
C GLU A 97 -14.34 -16.43 0.92
N MET A 98 -14.73 -15.20 0.59
CA MET A 98 -16.11 -14.89 0.18
C MET A 98 -16.53 -15.66 -1.07
N GLN A 99 -15.68 -15.73 -2.09
CA GLN A 99 -15.97 -16.47 -3.32
C GLN A 99 -16.10 -17.98 -3.05
N HIS A 100 -15.27 -18.54 -2.17
CA HIS A 100 -15.38 -19.93 -1.76
C HIS A 100 -16.69 -20.23 -1.02
N ALA A 101 -17.19 -19.27 -0.22
CA ALA A 101 -18.46 -19.40 0.50
C ALA A 101 -19.69 -19.17 -0.40
N ASP A 102 -19.62 -18.23 -1.34
CA ASP A 102 -20.65 -17.94 -2.34
C ASP A 102 -20.00 -17.62 -3.69
N ALA A 103 -20.17 -18.51 -4.67
CA ALA A 103 -19.62 -18.35 -6.01
C ALA A 103 -20.11 -17.09 -6.74
N LYS A 104 -21.17 -16.42 -6.26
CA LYS A 104 -21.64 -15.13 -6.78
C LYS A 104 -20.83 -13.94 -6.28
N ALA A 105 -20.06 -14.10 -5.21
CA ALA A 105 -19.15 -13.08 -4.71
C ALA A 105 -17.91 -13.01 -5.61
N ASP A 106 -18.01 -12.29 -6.73
CA ASP A 106 -16.91 -12.07 -7.66
C ASP A 106 -15.84 -11.13 -7.06
N PRO A 107 -14.60 -11.59 -6.79
CA PRO A 107 -13.53 -10.78 -6.22
C PRO A 107 -13.21 -9.52 -7.03
N LYS A 108 -13.35 -9.58 -8.35
CA LYS A 108 -13.11 -8.42 -9.23
C LYS A 108 -14.20 -7.37 -9.04
N ALA A 109 -15.46 -7.78 -9.00
CA ALA A 109 -16.58 -6.88 -8.74
C ALA A 109 -16.49 -6.27 -7.32
N LEU A 110 -16.11 -7.07 -6.31
CA LEU A 110 -15.90 -6.59 -4.94
C LEU A 110 -14.76 -5.56 -4.87
N ALA A 111 -13.60 -5.82 -5.49
CA ALA A 111 -12.49 -4.89 -5.57
C ALA A 111 -12.87 -3.60 -6.32
N ALA A 112 -13.58 -3.73 -7.45
CA ALA A 112 -14.08 -2.60 -8.22
C ALA A 112 -15.07 -1.73 -7.42
N SER A 113 -15.91 -2.33 -6.58
CA SER A 113 -16.82 -1.60 -5.68
C SER A 113 -16.07 -0.70 -4.68
N LEU A 114 -14.82 -1.06 -4.37
CA LEU A 114 -13.90 -0.29 -3.55
C LEU A 114 -12.99 0.62 -4.39
N GLY A 115 -13.16 0.71 -5.70
CA GLY A 115 -12.38 1.57 -6.59
C GLY A 115 -11.11 0.95 -7.15
N PHE A 116 -10.84 -0.33 -6.90
CA PHE A 116 -9.74 -1.05 -7.57
C PHE A 116 -10.22 -1.57 -8.92
N THR A 117 -9.89 -0.86 -9.99
CA THR A 117 -10.32 -1.22 -11.35
C THR A 117 -9.28 -2.03 -12.12
N GLU A 118 -8.04 -2.05 -11.64
CA GLU A 118 -6.94 -2.78 -12.25
C GLU A 118 -6.97 -4.26 -11.86
N ALA A 119 -6.56 -5.13 -12.79
CA ALA A 119 -6.45 -6.57 -12.53
C ALA A 119 -5.32 -6.90 -11.54
N SER A 120 -4.37 -5.99 -11.35
CA SER A 120 -3.28 -6.13 -10.40
C SER A 120 -3.19 -4.87 -9.54
N ILE A 121 -3.32 -5.06 -8.24
CA ILE A 121 -3.40 -3.99 -7.25
C ILE A 121 -2.02 -3.85 -6.61
N ARG A 122 -1.47 -2.63 -6.63
CA ARG A 122 -0.24 -2.35 -5.89
C ARG A 122 -0.53 -2.48 -4.41
N THR A 123 0.12 -3.43 -3.75
CA THR A 123 0.00 -3.67 -2.32
C THR A 123 1.34 -3.45 -1.66
N LEU A 124 1.38 -2.62 -0.62
CA LEU A 124 2.52 -2.54 0.28
C LEU A 124 2.25 -3.48 1.45
N GLU A 125 2.89 -4.65 1.38
CA GLU A 125 3.01 -5.54 2.53
C GLU A 125 3.88 -4.83 3.57
N THR A 126 3.35 -4.59 4.77
CA THR A 126 4.10 -3.85 5.80
C THR A 126 4.92 -4.77 6.70
N GLY A 127 4.63 -6.08 6.70
CA GLY A 127 5.16 -7.03 7.67
C GLY A 127 4.68 -6.78 9.10
N CYS A 128 3.63 -5.98 9.25
CA CYS A 128 2.90 -5.71 10.50
C CYS A 128 1.45 -6.22 10.35
N GLU A 129 0.51 -5.70 11.14
CA GLU A 129 -0.90 -6.13 11.13
C GLU A 129 -1.68 -5.77 9.86
N ILE A 130 -1.25 -4.75 9.11
CA ILE A 130 -2.02 -4.15 8.03
C ILE A 130 -1.22 -4.07 6.74
N ASP A 131 -1.85 -4.45 5.63
CA ASP A 131 -1.34 -4.17 4.29
C ASP A 131 -2.05 -2.96 3.69
N VAL A 132 -1.33 -2.22 2.84
CA VAL A 132 -1.84 -0.99 2.23
C VAL A 132 -2.04 -1.23 0.74
N HIS A 133 -3.29 -1.20 0.29
CA HIS A 133 -3.65 -1.43 -1.11
C HIS A 133 -3.89 -0.10 -1.82
N PHE A 134 -3.13 0.21 -2.87
CA PHE A 134 -3.21 1.49 -3.56
C PHE A 134 -4.24 1.43 -4.69
N VAL A 135 -5.20 2.35 -4.65
CA VAL A 135 -6.09 2.65 -5.77
C VAL A 135 -5.32 3.50 -6.80
N ASP A 136 -4.56 4.47 -6.31
CA ASP A 136 -3.66 5.33 -7.08
C ASP A 136 -2.52 5.85 -6.16
N ASP A 137 -1.64 6.71 -6.67
CA ASP A 137 -0.47 7.20 -5.91
C ASP A 137 -0.83 8.15 -4.73
N ALA A 138 -2.07 8.63 -4.67
CA ALA A 138 -2.57 9.53 -3.63
C ALA A 138 -3.73 8.92 -2.83
N THR A 139 -4.18 7.70 -3.17
CA THR A 139 -5.31 7.02 -2.56
C THR A 139 -4.98 5.57 -2.26
N ALA A 140 -5.10 5.19 -0.98
CA ALA A 140 -4.92 3.82 -0.55
C ALA A 140 -6.09 3.34 0.30
N LYS A 141 -6.21 2.03 0.48
CA LYS A 141 -7.18 1.40 1.35
C LYS A 141 -6.55 0.34 2.23
N ILE A 142 -7.10 0.22 3.43
CA ILE A 142 -6.68 -0.75 4.44
C ILE A 142 -7.94 -1.40 5.00
N GLY A 143 -7.94 -2.73 5.05
CA GLY A 143 -8.95 -3.50 5.76
C GLY A 143 -8.58 -3.56 7.24
N LEU A 144 -9.53 -3.24 8.11
CA LEU A 144 -9.39 -3.41 9.54
C LEU A 144 -10.74 -3.79 10.13
N ASN A 145 -10.80 -4.98 10.74
CA ASN A 145 -12.04 -5.58 11.22
C ASN A 145 -13.10 -5.56 10.11
N ASP A 146 -14.29 -5.05 10.39
CA ASP A 146 -15.42 -4.99 9.47
C ASP A 146 -15.49 -3.68 8.65
N TYR A 147 -14.37 -2.95 8.52
CA TYR A 147 -14.28 -1.72 7.76
C TYR A 147 -13.14 -1.72 6.74
N VAL A 148 -13.39 -1.06 5.61
CA VAL A 148 -12.36 -0.63 4.66
C VAL A 148 -12.15 0.87 4.81
N TYR A 149 -11.00 1.27 5.32
CA TYR A 149 -10.62 2.66 5.46
C TYR A 149 -9.98 3.19 4.18
N THR A 150 -10.30 4.42 3.80
CA THR A 150 -9.66 5.14 2.70
C THR A 150 -8.66 6.14 3.25
N LEU A 151 -7.43 6.04 2.77
CA LEU A 151 -6.33 6.92 3.10
C LEU A 151 -6.04 7.85 1.91
N LYS A 152 -5.90 9.14 2.20
CA LYS A 152 -5.47 10.14 1.21
C LYS A 152 -4.10 10.68 1.58
N LYS A 153 -3.20 10.73 0.60
CA LYS A 153 -1.88 11.34 0.77
C LYS A 153 -2.03 12.85 0.95
N ARG A 154 -1.24 13.41 1.87
CA ARG A 154 -1.13 14.87 2.07
C ARG A 154 -0.05 15.49 1.19
#